data_AF-A0AAW4L3K2-F1
#
_entry.id   AF-A0AAW4L3K2-F1
#
_cell.length_a   1.000
_cell.length_b   1.000
_cell.length_c   1.000
_cell.angle_alpha   90.00
_cell.angle_beta   90.00
_cell.angle_gamma   90.00
#
_symmetry.space_group_name_H-M   'P 1'
#
loop_
_entity.id
_entity.type
_entity.pdbx_description
1 polymer ?
#
loop_
_entity_poly.entity_id
_entity_poly.type
_entity_poly.pdbx_seq_one_letter_code
_entity_poly.pdbx_strand_id
1 'polypeptide(L)' 'ITQVDLPKGTKSGLGQVIEVLKDVPGISFTHFMPKDVVRHPLVQRIVEAYERFEHRDDAPAKDARHDA' A
#
# COMPACT_ATOMS: atom_id res chain seq x y z
N ILE A 1 -2.21 1.13 -3.08
CA ILE A 1 -2.34 -0.29 -3.49
C ILE A 1 -1.78 -1.12 -2.35
N THR A 2 -2.53 -2.12 -1.88
CA THR A 2 -2.14 -3.01 -0.77
C THR A 2 -0.95 -3.89 -1.16
N GLN A 3 -0.51 -4.73 -0.22
CA GLN A 3 0.38 -5.84 -0.51
C GLN A 3 -0.13 -6.63 -1.73
N VAL A 4 0.76 -6.80 -2.72
CA VAL A 4 0.51 -7.57 -3.94
C VAL A 4 1.31 -8.86 -3.79
N ASP A 5 0.63 -9.94 -3.44
CA ASP A 5 1.23 -11.28 -3.24
C ASP A 5 1.50 -11.99 -4.57
N LEU A 6 2.14 -11.28 -5.51
CA LEU A 6 2.50 -11.83 -6.81
C LEU A 6 4.02 -12.03 -6.91
N PRO A 7 4.47 -13.03 -7.70
CA PRO A 7 5.89 -13.20 -7.98
C PRO A 7 6.51 -11.91 -8.53
N LYS A 8 7.77 -11.62 -8.17
CA LYS A 8 8.47 -10.41 -8.64
C LYS A 8 8.40 -10.29 -10.17
N GLY A 9 8.05 -9.10 -10.65
CA GLY A 9 7.87 -8.81 -12.09
C GLY A 9 6.46 -9.12 -12.63
N THR A 10 5.60 -9.75 -11.85
CA THR A 10 4.20 -10.00 -12.25
C THR A 10 3.36 -8.74 -12.04
N LYS A 11 2.67 -8.29 -13.08
CA LYS A 11 1.74 -7.16 -12.99
C LYS A 11 0.47 -7.58 -12.24
N SER A 12 -0.07 -6.69 -11.40
CA SER A 12 -1.35 -6.90 -10.73
C SER A 12 -2.50 -6.84 -11.73
N GLY A 13 -3.22 -7.95 -11.91
CA GLY A 13 -4.43 -8.00 -12.73
C GLY A 13 -5.53 -7.09 -12.20
N LEU A 14 -5.68 -6.98 -10.87
CA LEU A 14 -6.64 -6.06 -10.25
C LEU A 14 -6.29 -4.59 -10.57
N GLY A 15 -5.00 -4.23 -10.46
CA GLY A 15 -4.54 -2.89 -10.83
C GLY A 15 -4.79 -2.59 -12.30
N GLN A 16 -4.53 -3.57 -13.18
CA GLN A 16 -4.79 -3.43 -14.62
C GLN A 16 -6.29 -3.27 -14.93
N VAL A 17 -7.16 -4.06 -14.30
CA VAL A 17 -8.61 -4.01 -14.51
C VAL A 17 -9.21 -2.67 -14.08
N ILE A 18 -8.73 -2.08 -12.98
CA ILE A 18 -9.15 -0.76 -12.53
C ILE A 18 -8.88 0.29 -13.62
N GLU A 19 -7.68 0.30 -14.21
CA GLU A 19 -7.33 1.24 -15.28
C GLU A 19 -8.11 1.00 -16.57
N VAL A 20 -8.32 -0.26 -16.95
CA VAL A 20 -9.01 -0.63 -18.20
C VAL A 20 -10.50 -0.30 -18.13
N LEU A 21 -11.14 -0.48 -16.98
CA LEU A 21 -12.59 -0.34 -16.84
C LEU A 21 -13.05 1.01 -16.27
N LYS A 22 -12.14 1.94 -15.98
CA LYS A 22 -12.46 3.22 -15.32
C LYS A 22 -13.50 4.07 -16.07
N ASP A 23 -13.55 3.96 -17.39
CA ASP A 23 -14.44 4.74 -18.25
C ASP A 23 -15.63 3.92 -18.79
N VAL A 24 -15.81 2.68 -18.32
CA VAL A 24 -16.89 1.80 -18.79
C VAL A 24 -18.20 2.16 -18.10
N PRO A 25 -19.25 2.58 -18.86
CA PRO A 25 -20.54 2.91 -18.28
C PRO A 25 -21.15 1.71 -17.52
N GLY A 26 -21.62 1.96 -16.30
CA GLY A 26 -22.22 0.93 -15.45
C GLY A 26 -21.23 0.18 -14.56
N ILE A 27 -19.94 0.49 -14.62
CA ILE A 27 -18.92 -0.04 -13.71
C ILE A 27 -18.46 1.07 -12.76
N SER A 28 -18.31 0.74 -11.48
CA SER A 28 -17.80 1.66 -10.45
C SER A 28 -16.85 0.93 -9.51
N PHE A 29 -15.82 1.63 -9.05
CA PHE A 29 -14.84 1.11 -8.10
C PHE A 29 -15.00 1.82 -6.75
N THR A 30 -15.30 1.05 -5.71
CA THR A 30 -15.41 1.56 -4.34
C THR A 30 -14.11 1.30 -3.59
N HIS A 31 -13.51 2.37 -3.05
CA HIS A 31 -12.26 2.30 -2.30
C HIS A 31 -12.56 2.47 -0.81
N PHE A 32 -12.26 1.43 -0.03
CA PHE A 32 -12.39 1.49 1.42
C PHE A 32 -11.18 2.16 2.04
N MET A 33 -11.42 3.05 2.99
CA MET A 33 -10.41 3.62 3.87
C MET A 33 -10.18 2.70 5.08
N PRO A 34 -9.04 2.83 5.79
CA PRO A 34 -8.80 2.05 7.01
C PRO A 34 -9.91 2.15 8.06
N LYS A 35 -10.56 3.33 8.15
CA LYS A 35 -11.69 3.60 9.04
C LYS A 35 -12.99 2.88 8.66
N ASP A 36 -13.11 2.43 7.41
CA ASP A 36 -14.29 1.74 6.91
C ASP A 36 -14.24 0.23 7.22
N VAL A 37 -13.13 -0.25 7.81
CA VAL A 37 -12.89 -1.66 8.11
C VAL A 37 -12.89 -1.88 9.62
N VAL A 38 -13.85 -2.65 10.11
CA VAL A 38 -13.87 -3.10 11.51
C VAL A 38 -12.87 -4.23 11.68
N ARG A 39 -11.79 -3.97 12.43
CA ARG A 39 -10.78 -4.98 12.80
C ARG A 39 -10.86 -5.27 14.29
N HIS A 40 -10.50 -6.49 14.65
CA HIS A 40 -10.28 -6.82 16.06
C HIS A 40 -9.14 -5.92 16.61
N PRO A 41 -9.26 -5.34 17.82
CA PRO A 41 -8.26 -4.39 18.34
C PRO A 41 -6.82 -4.92 18.36
N LEU A 42 -6.64 -6.22 18.63
CA LEU A 42 -5.31 -6.85 18.58
C LEU A 42 -4.71 -6.83 17.18
N VAL A 43 -5.50 -7.14 16.16
CA VAL A 43 -5.04 -7.20 14.76
C VAL A 43 -4.65 -5.80 14.29
N GLN A 44 -5.43 -4.78 14.65
CA GLN A 44 -5.08 -3.39 14.33
C GLN A 44 -3.72 -2.99 14.92
N ARG A 45 -3.46 -3.29 16.20
CA ARG A 45 -2.17 -3.00 16.85
C ARG A 45 -1.00 -3.70 16.15
N ILE A 46 -1.20 -4.93 15.67
CA ILE A 46 -0.17 -5.68 14.93
C ILE A 46 0.12 -4.97 13.59
N VAL A 47 -0.91 -4.62 12.82
CA VAL A 47 -0.74 -3.93 11.53
C VAL A 47 -0.01 -2.60 11.71
N GLU A 48 -0.43 -1.77 12.67
CA GLU A 48 0.21 -0.49 12.95
C GLU A 48 1.69 -0.63 13.38
N ALA A 49 2.05 -1.75 14.04
CA ALA A 49 3.43 -2.02 14.41
C ALA A 49 4.31 -2.31 13.20
N TYR A 50 3.81 -3.08 12.23
CA TYR A 50 4.50 -3.34 10.97
C TYR A 50 4.59 -2.10 10.09
N GLU A 51 3.53 -1.30 9.97
CA GLU A 51 3.57 -0.03 9.23
C GLU A 51 4.69 0.89 9.75
N ARG A 52 4.82 1.04 11.08
CA ARG A 52 5.90 1.83 11.69
C ARG A 52 7.30 1.26 11.46
N PHE A 53 7.41 -0.06 11.32
CA PHE A 53 8.67 -0.74 11.06
C PHE A 53 9.13 -0.46 9.63
N GLU A 54 8.27 -0.69 8.64
CA GLU A 54 8.57 -0.45 7.22
C GLU A 54 8.90 1.03 6.95
N HIS A 55 8.17 1.97 7.58
CA HIS A 55 8.44 3.40 7.41
C HIS A 55 9.75 3.90 8.05
N ARG A 56 10.39 3.13 8.92
CA ARG A 56 11.70 3.49 9.49
C ARG A 56 12.86 3.17 8.55
N ASP A 57 12.70 2.18 7.68
CA ASP A 57 13.76 1.74 6.77
C ASP A 57 13.85 2.59 5.48
N ASP A 58 12.83 3.40 5.19
CA ASP A 58 12.80 4.35 4.07
C ASP A 58 13.36 5.75 4.40
N ALA A 59 13.92 5.98 5.59
CA ALA A 59 14.58 7.25 5.91
C ALA A 59 15.90 7.36 5.13
N PRO A 60 16.06 8.35 4.22
CA PRO A 60 17.33 8.53 3.53
C PRO A 60 18.41 8.85 4.57
N ALA A 61 19.51 8.09 4.54
CA ALA A 61 20.73 8.43 5.25
C ALA A 61 21.15 9.84 4.82
N LYS A 62 20.82 10.85 5.63
CA LYS A 62 21.18 12.24 5.37
C LYS A 62 22.70 12.36 5.33
N ASP A 63 23.16 12.95 4.24
CA ASP A 63 24.49 13.52 3.98
C ASP A 63 25.40 13.60 5.21
N ALA A 64 26.38 12.69 5.25
CA ALA A 64 27.59 12.87 6.02
C ALA A 64 28.78 12.65 5.08
N ARG A 65 29.00 13.63 4.17
CA ARG A 65 30.26 13.91 3.45
C ARG A 65 30.08 15.01 2.39
N HIS A 66 29.85 16.24 2.85
CA HIS A 66 30.31 17.42 2.13
C HIS A 66 30.97 18.28 3.20
N ASP A 67 32.30 18.38 3.14
CA ASP A 67 33.22 19.28 3.85
C ASP A 67 34.51 18.53 4.23
N ALA A 68 35.41 18.44 3.24
CA ALA A 68 36.86 18.32 3.42
C ALA A 68 37.55 18.84 2.15
#